data_AF-U1PD34-F1
#
_entry.id   AF-U1PD34-F1
#
_cell.length_a   1.000
_cell.length_b   1.000
_cell.length_c   1.000
_cell.angle_alpha   90.00
_cell.angle_beta   90.00
_cell.angle_gamma   90.00
#
_symmetry.space_group_name_H-M   'P 1'
#
loop_
_entity.id
_entity.type
_entity.pdbx_description
1 polymer ?
#
loop_
_entity_poly.entity_id
_entity_poly.type
_entity_poly.pdbx_seq_one_letter_code
_entity_poly.pdbx_strand_id
1 'polypeptide(L)'
;MRTVSIRDGIRYGFTIMLYYIGVVIVGSAISGIGGAIAATSVQTGIRQDPNIGAILFGGVVATVGLLVIFAGIFGALYKVIADSVAKGRVMSSGIN
;
A
#
# COMPACT_ATOMS: atom_id res chain seq x y z
N MET A 1 -4.72 -6.95 -35.30
CA MET A 1 -4.13 -6.64 -33.98
C MET A 1 -4.06 -5.13 -33.86
N ARG A 2 -4.88 -4.50 -32.99
CA ARG A 2 -4.70 -3.07 -32.70
C ARG A 2 -3.44 -2.94 -31.86
N THR A 3 -2.42 -2.27 -32.39
CA THR A 3 -1.19 -1.99 -31.69
C THR A 3 -1.52 -1.19 -30.43
N VAL A 4 -1.17 -1.73 -29.27
CA VAL A 4 -1.26 -0.99 -28.01
C VAL A 4 -0.40 0.24 -28.14
N SER A 5 -1.02 1.41 -28.06
CA SER A 5 -0.30 2.68 -28.04
C SER A 5 0.59 2.71 -26.81
N ILE A 6 1.89 2.90 -27.00
CA ILE A 6 2.88 3.04 -25.92
C ILE A 6 2.43 4.13 -24.93
N ARG A 7 1.78 5.19 -25.42
CA ARG A 7 1.22 6.26 -24.56
C ARG A 7 0.16 5.74 -23.60
N ASP A 8 -0.70 4.80 -24.02
CA ASP A 8 -1.76 4.25 -23.18
C ASP A 8 -1.18 3.35 -22.09
N GLY A 9 -0.14 2.58 -22.41
CA GLY A 9 0.61 1.79 -21.44
C GLY A 9 1.29 2.67 -20.38
N ILE A 10 1.98 3.73 -20.81
CA ILE A 10 2.64 4.68 -19.91
C ILE A 10 1.62 5.37 -18.99
N ARG A 11 0.52 5.90 -19.55
CA ARG A 11 -0.50 6.60 -18.76
C ARG A 11 -1.16 5.69 -17.71
N TYR A 12 -1.42 4.43 -18.08
CA TYR A 12 -1.95 3.45 -17.14
C TYR A 12 -0.93 3.10 -16.04
N GLY A 13 0.34 2.90 -16.42
CA GLY A 13 1.42 2.66 -15.46
C GLY A 13 1.56 3.79 -14.43
N PHE A 14 1.54 5.04 -14.86
CA PHE A 14 1.54 6.21 -13.95
C PHE A 14 0.33 6.23 -13.02
N THR A 15 -0.85 5.82 -13.50
CA THR A 15 -2.07 5.78 -12.68
C THR A 15 -1.95 4.75 -11.55
N ILE A 16 -1.47 3.55 -11.86
CA ILE A 16 -1.23 2.51 -10.85
C ILE A 16 -0.10 2.90 -9.89
N MET A 17 0.94 3.57 -10.40
CA MET A 17 2.04 4.09 -9.58
C MET A 17 1.54 5.14 -8.58
N LEU A 18 0.73 6.11 -9.01
CA LEU A 18 0.15 7.12 -8.13
C LEU A 18 -0.76 6.51 -7.07
N TYR A 19 -1.57 5.52 -7.45
CA TYR A 19 -2.35 4.73 -6.50
C TYR A 19 -1.45 4.08 -5.45
N TYR A 20 -0.38 3.40 -5.88
CA TYR A 20 0.52 2.72 -4.96
C TYR A 20 1.28 3.70 -4.06
N ILE A 21 1.73 4.85 -4.58
CA ILE A 21 2.34 5.93 -3.79
C ILE A 21 1.38 6.38 -2.69
N GLY A 22 0.09 6.56 -3.00
CA GLY A 22 -0.92 6.89 -2.00
C GLY A 22 -1.01 5.85 -0.88
N VAL A 23 -1.01 4.56 -1.24
CA VAL A 23 -1.02 3.47 -0.26
C VAL A 23 0.26 3.45 0.59
N VAL A 24 1.43 3.69 -0.02
CA VAL A 24 2.71 3.78 0.71
C VAL A 24 2.71 4.94 1.69
N ILE A 25 2.21 6.11 1.30
CA ILE A 25 2.14 7.29 2.18
C ILE A 25 1.23 6.98 3.38
N VAL A 26 0.04 6.45 3.13
CA VAL A 26 -0.92 6.11 4.20
C VAL A 26 -0.35 5.03 5.12
N GLY A 27 0.17 3.94 4.57
CA GLY A 27 0.76 2.85 5.35
C GLY A 27 1.98 3.30 6.16
N SER A 28 2.84 4.15 5.58
CA SER A 28 4.00 4.72 6.27
C SER A 28 3.59 5.69 7.38
N ALA A 29 2.54 6.48 7.17
CA ALA A 29 2.01 7.37 8.21
C ALA A 29 1.47 6.56 9.40
N ILE A 30 0.66 5.52 9.14
CA ILE A 30 0.17 4.60 10.18
C ILE A 30 1.34 3.93 10.89
N SER A 31 2.31 3.42 10.12
CA SER A 31 3.48 2.75 10.66
C SER A 31 4.31 3.67 11.55
N GLY A 32 4.50 4.92 11.11
CA GLY A 32 5.25 5.94 11.81
C GLY A 32 4.56 6.38 13.10
N ILE A 33 3.23 6.51 13.10
CA ILE A 33 2.45 6.79 14.32
C ILE A 33 2.63 5.65 15.33
N GLY A 34 2.48 4.40 14.90
CA GLY A 34 2.70 3.25 15.79
C GLY A 34 4.12 3.19 16.35
N GLY A 35 5.12 3.42 15.50
CA GLY A 35 6.52 3.49 15.90
C GLY A 35 6.81 4.62 16.90
N ALA A 36 6.21 5.80 16.70
CA ALA A 36 6.35 6.93 17.62
C ALA A 36 5.72 6.64 18.99
N ILE A 37 4.54 6.01 19.03
CA ILE A 37 3.90 5.57 20.27
C ILE A 37 4.81 4.60 21.02
N ALA A 38 5.35 3.59 20.33
CA ALA A 38 6.24 2.61 20.95
C ALA A 38 7.54 3.25 21.47
N ALA A 39 8.17 4.12 20.67
CA ALA A 39 9.45 4.77 21.02
C ALA A 39 9.32 5.71 22.23
N THR A 40 8.27 6.55 22.25
CA THR A 40 8.01 7.46 23.38
C THR A 40 7.65 6.71 24.66
N SER A 41 7.07 5.51 24.55
CA SER A 41 6.73 4.66 25.70
C SER A 41 7.93 3.94 26.32
N VAL A 42 9.07 3.89 25.63
CA VAL A 42 10.36 3.40 26.13
C VAL A 42 11.19 4.53 26.75
N GLN A 43 11.12 5.74 26.18
CA GLN A 43 11.87 6.91 26.64
C GLN A 43 11.08 7.75 27.65
N THR A 44 10.75 7.16 28.79
CA THR A 44 9.96 7.82 29.85
C THR A 44 10.78 8.75 30.77
N GLY A 45 12.08 8.94 30.51
CA GLY A 45 12.96 9.82 31.30
C GLY A 45 13.56 9.15 32.54
N ILE A 46 14.18 9.95 33.43
CA ILE A 46 14.88 9.43 34.62
C ILE A 46 13.87 8.98 35.67
N ARG A 47 13.75 7.66 35.88
CA ARG A 47 12.90 6.96 36.89
C ARG A 47 11.40 6.79 36.57
N GLN A 48 11.00 6.67 35.31
CA GLN A 48 9.68 6.12 34.99
C GLN A 48 9.81 4.71 34.42
N ASP A 49 8.97 3.80 34.89
CA ASP A 49 8.90 2.45 34.32
C ASP A 49 8.33 2.50 32.90
N PRO A 50 8.90 1.72 31.96
CA PRO A 50 8.42 1.67 30.59
C PRO A 50 6.98 1.12 30.55
N ASN A 51 6.12 1.75 29.73
CA ASN A 51 4.75 1.29 29.58
C ASN A 51 4.67 0.18 28.52
N ILE A 52 4.79 -1.08 28.97
CA ILE A 52 4.76 -2.26 28.10
C ILE A 52 3.47 -2.31 27.26
N GLY A 53 2.32 -1.93 27.84
CA GLY A 53 1.04 -1.92 27.12
C GLY A 53 1.05 -0.96 25.93
N ALA A 54 1.57 0.26 26.12
CA ALA A 54 1.69 1.25 25.06
C ALA A 54 2.73 0.86 24.01
N ILE A 55 3.83 0.20 24.42
CA ILE A 55 4.83 -0.35 23.49
C ILE A 55 4.20 -1.40 22.57
N LEU A 56 3.46 -2.36 23.14
CA LEU A 56 2.79 -3.41 22.37
C LEU A 56 1.73 -2.82 21.43
N PHE A 57 0.93 -1.88 21.92
CA PHE A 57 -0.07 -1.19 21.10
C PHE A 57 0.57 -0.43 19.94
N GLY A 58 1.62 0.35 20.22
CA GLY A 58 2.39 1.05 19.19
C GLY A 58 2.98 0.09 18.15
N GLY A 59 3.52 -1.05 18.59
CA GLY A 59 4.02 -2.11 17.71
C GLY A 59 2.94 -2.73 16.82
N VAL A 60 1.75 -2.99 17.35
CA VAL A 60 0.61 -3.48 16.56
C VAL A 60 0.20 -2.45 15.51
N VAL A 61 0.02 -1.19 15.90
CA VAL A 61 -0.32 -0.10 14.96
C VAL A 61 0.76 0.03 13.88
N ALA A 62 2.03 -0.06 14.26
CA ALA A 62 3.15 0.01 13.32
C ALA A 62 3.07 -1.12 12.28
N THR A 63 2.83 -2.35 12.76
CA THR A 63 2.69 -3.55 11.94
C THR A 63 1.50 -3.45 10.98
N VAL A 64 0.37 -2.92 11.44
CA VAL A 64 -0.79 -2.68 10.57
C VAL A 64 -0.44 -1.75 9.42
N GLY A 65 0.31 -0.67 9.68
CA GLY A 65 0.79 0.23 8.64
C GLY A 65 1.63 -0.48 7.57
N LEU A 66 2.54 -1.36 7.99
CA LEU A 66 3.33 -2.19 7.08
C LEU A 66 2.46 -3.17 6.28
N LEU A 67 1.49 -3.82 6.91
CA LEU A 67 0.57 -4.73 6.24
C LEU A 67 -0.28 -4.02 5.18
N VAL A 68 -0.68 -2.76 5.42
CA VAL A 68 -1.37 -1.94 4.42
C VAL A 68 -0.50 -1.72 3.18
N ILE A 69 0.81 -1.48 3.34
CA ILE A 69 1.73 -1.34 2.21
C ILE A 69 1.81 -2.64 1.41
N PHE A 70 2.02 -3.78 2.07
CA PHE A 70 2.06 -5.09 1.40
C PHE A 70 0.75 -5.42 0.69
N ALA A 71 -0.39 -5.20 1.35
CA ALA A 71 -1.71 -5.36 0.75
C ALA A 71 -1.88 -4.45 -0.49
N GLY A 72 -1.35 -3.22 -0.43
CA GLY A 72 -1.30 -2.30 -1.57
C GLY A 72 -0.53 -2.85 -2.77
N ILE A 73 0.64 -3.46 -2.55
CA ILE A 73 1.44 -4.10 -3.62
C ILE A 73 0.62 -5.21 -4.28
N PHE A 74 0.10 -6.14 -3.49
CA PHE A 74 -0.67 -7.28 -4.02
C PHE A 74 -1.97 -6.83 -4.71
N GLY A 75 -2.64 -5.82 -4.17
CA GLY A 75 -3.83 -5.21 -4.78
C GLY A 75 -3.54 -4.53 -6.11
N ALA A 76 -2.42 -3.79 -6.20
CA ALA A 76 -1.99 -3.16 -7.44
C ALA A 76 -1.65 -4.20 -8.51
N LEU A 77 -0.92 -5.26 -8.15
CA LEU A 77 -0.59 -6.37 -9.06
C LEU A 77 -1.85 -7.08 -9.56
N TYR A 78 -2.78 -7.41 -8.65
CA TYR A 78 -4.06 -8.01 -8.98
C TYR A 78 -4.85 -7.13 -9.97
N LYS A 79 -4.92 -5.83 -9.71
CA LYS A 79 -5.65 -4.88 -10.57
C LYS A 79 -5.06 -4.81 -11.97
N VAL A 80 -3.73 -4.80 -12.11
CA VAL A 80 -3.06 -4.80 -13.42
C VAL A 80 -3.45 -6.05 -14.23
N ILE A 81 -3.48 -7.21 -13.59
CA ILE A 81 -3.88 -8.47 -14.25
C ILE A 81 -5.37 -8.44 -14.61
N ALA A 82 -6.23 -8.06 -13.65
CA ALA A 82 -7.67 -8.00 -13.84
C ALA A 82 -8.08 -7.07 -15.01
N ASP A 83 -7.49 -5.88 -15.07
CA ASP A 83 -7.77 -4.90 -16.14
C ASP A 83 -7.26 -5.39 -17.50
N SER A 84 -6.13 -6.11 -17.52
CA SER A 84 -5.59 -6.72 -18.75
C SER A 84 -6.51 -7.83 -19.29
N VAL A 85 -7.01 -8.70 -18.39
CA VAL A 85 -7.97 -9.75 -18.73
C VAL A 85 -9.30 -9.16 -19.21
N ALA A 86 -9.82 -8.13 -18.52
CA ALA A 86 -11.05 -7.45 -18.90
C ALA A 86 -10.95 -6.83 -20.29
N LYS A 87 -9.86 -6.12 -20.60
CA LYS A 87 -9.60 -5.58 -21.94
C LYS A 87 -9.53 -6.67 -23.00
N GLY A 88 -8.89 -7.80 -22.70
CA GLY A 88 -8.82 -8.96 -23.59
C GLY A 88 -10.21 -9.52 -23.93
N ARG A 89 -11.09 -9.68 -22.92
CA ARG A 89 -12.46 -10.19 -23.11
C ARG A 89 -13.31 -9.29 -23.98
N VAL A 90 -13.25 -7.97 -23.76
CA VAL A 90 -14.01 -6.98 -24.56
C VAL A 90 -13.60 -7.01 -26.03
N MET A 91 -12.31 -7.13 -26.32
CA MET A 91 -11.84 -7.26 -27.70
C MET A 91 -12.32 -8.55 -28.37
N SER A 92 -12.39 -9.67 -27.65
CA SER A 92 -12.87 -10.94 -28.18
C SER A 92 -14.38 -10.93 -28.48
N SER A 93 -15.18 -10.26 -27.65
CA SER A 93 -16.65 -10.20 -27.84
C SER A 93 -17.09 -9.26 -28.96
N GLY A 94 -16.26 -8.26 -29.32
CA GLY A 94 -16.55 -7.31 -30.40
C GLY A 94 -16.15 -7.80 -31.80
N ILE A 95 -15.74 -9.06 -31.95
CA ILE A 95 -15.38 -9.70 -33.23
C ILE A 95 -16.53 -10.57 -33.76
N ASN A 96 -17.67 -10.63 -33.06
CA ASN A 96 -18.91 -11.26 -33.54
C ASN A 96 -19.86 -10.23 -34.16
#